data_AF-A0A8I2ZTH9-F1
#
_entry.id   AF-A0A8I2ZTH9-F1
#
_cell.length_a   1.000
_cell.length_b   1.000
_cell.length_c   1.000
_cell.angle_alpha   90.00
_cell.angle_beta   90.00
_cell.angle_gamma   90.00
#
_symmetry.space_group_name_H-M   'P 1'
#
loop_
_entity.id
_entity.type
_entity.pdbx_description
1 polymer ?
#
loop_
_entity_poly.entity_id
_entity_poly.type
_entity_poly.pdbx_seq_one_letter_code
_entity_poly.pdbx_strand_id
1 'polypeptide(L)'
;MSTKQKPRPSQHGIRASKYYTSRSDSLSFQAQTHRHRDANTDENLEKLVEEVQRIYRESVPGETTPGKRKKHEEVARSFDRARLREKKQHSSKKQSRRAIE
;
A
#
# COMPACT_ATOMS: atom_id res chain seq x y z
N MET A 1 -4.41 7.77 -30.72
CA MET A 1 -4.63 8.40 -29.41
C MET A 1 -4.23 7.42 -28.33
N SER A 2 -3.12 7.66 -27.62
CA SER A 2 -2.63 6.75 -26.57
C SER A 2 -3.30 7.11 -25.24
N THR A 3 -4.25 6.29 -24.80
CA THR A 3 -4.90 6.42 -23.50
C THR A 3 -3.88 6.09 -22.41
N LYS A 4 -3.28 7.12 -21.79
CA LYS A 4 -2.44 6.93 -20.60
C LYS A 4 -3.32 6.43 -19.45
N GLN A 5 -3.43 5.12 -19.31
CA GLN A 5 -4.04 4.46 -18.16
C GLN A 5 -3.24 4.87 -16.91
N LYS A 6 -3.88 5.53 -15.95
CA LYS A 6 -3.24 5.89 -14.66
C LYS A 6 -2.77 4.61 -13.96
N PRO A 7 -1.52 4.52 -13.49
CA PRO A 7 -1.03 3.29 -12.90
C PRO A 7 -1.73 3.00 -11.58
N ARG A 8 -2.55 1.95 -11.59
CA ARG A 8 -3.15 1.38 -10.38
C ARG A 8 -2.05 0.69 -9.56
N PRO A 9 -2.14 0.65 -8.22
CA PRO A 9 -1.10 0.03 -7.37
C PRO A 9 -0.73 -1.39 -7.81
N SER A 10 -1.67 -2.14 -8.39
CA SER A 10 -1.41 -3.46 -8.96
C SER A 10 -0.44 -3.48 -10.15
N GLN A 11 -0.37 -2.43 -10.98
CA GLN A 11 0.55 -2.39 -12.13
C GLN A 11 2.02 -2.33 -11.71
N HIS A 12 2.33 -1.75 -10.56
CA HIS A 12 3.70 -1.77 -10.02
C HIS A 12 4.09 -3.19 -9.58
N GLY A 13 3.16 -3.92 -8.96
CA GLY A 13 3.39 -5.31 -8.57
C GLY A 13 3.55 -6.27 -9.76
N ILE A 14 2.80 -6.04 -10.85
CA ILE A 14 2.95 -6.83 -12.09
C ILE A 14 4.36 -6.68 -12.68
N ARG A 15 4.93 -5.46 -12.66
CA ARG A 15 6.28 -5.19 -13.19
C ARG A 15 7.40 -5.75 -12.31
N ALA A 16 7.12 -6.02 -11.04
CA ALA A 16 8.05 -6.67 -10.12
C ALA A 16 8.00 -8.21 -10.18
N SER A 17 7.01 -8.77 -10.89
CA SER A 17 6.83 -10.21 -11.00
C SER A 17 7.94 -10.89 -11.79
N LYS A 18 8.31 -12.10 -11.38
CA LYS A 18 9.31 -12.95 -12.08
C LYS A 18 8.92 -13.27 -13.53
N TYR A 19 7.62 -13.33 -13.83
CA TYR A 19 7.09 -13.68 -15.14
C TYR A 19 6.88 -12.48 -16.06
N TYR A 20 7.35 -11.30 -15.66
CA TYR A 20 7.18 -10.05 -16.39
C TYR A 20 8.06 -9.96 -17.63
N THR A 21 7.42 -9.66 -18.77
CA THR A 21 8.09 -9.37 -20.03
C THR A 21 8.04 -7.87 -20.31
N SER A 22 9.20 -7.21 -20.22
CA SER A 22 9.33 -5.75 -20.39
C SER A 22 8.98 -5.25 -21.80
N ARG A 23 9.17 -6.08 -22.83
CA ARG A 23 8.93 -5.71 -24.23
C ARG A 23 7.44 -5.50 -24.54
N SER A 24 6.56 -6.28 -23.92
CA SER A 24 5.12 -6.32 -24.22
C SER A 24 4.24 -5.91 -23.02
N ASP A 25 4.85 -5.51 -21.90
CA ASP A 25 4.17 -5.20 -20.63
C ASP A 25 3.18 -6.32 -20.23
N SER A 26 3.62 -7.58 -20.35
CA SER A 26 2.78 -8.77 -20.18
C SER A 26 3.41 -9.82 -19.26
N LEU A 27 2.58 -10.68 -18.65
CA LEU A 27 3.05 -11.85 -17.90
C LEU A 27 3.08 -13.07 -18.82
N SER A 28 4.20 -13.78 -18.84
CA SER A 28 4.39 -14.95 -19.69
C SER A 28 4.60 -16.19 -18.83
N PHE A 29 3.63 -17.11 -18.90
CA PHE A 29 3.66 -18.39 -18.20
C PHE A 29 3.85 -19.52 -19.20
N GLN A 30 4.71 -20.48 -18.85
CA GLN A 30 4.96 -21.68 -19.64
C GLN A 30 5.01 -22.88 -18.70
N ALA A 31 4.21 -23.90 -19.02
CA ALA A 31 4.19 -25.19 -18.36
C ALA A 31 4.29 -26.27 -19.45
N GLN A 32 5.26 -27.16 -19.32
CA GLN A 32 5.49 -28.30 -20.21
C GLN A 32 5.78 -29.55 -19.38
N THR A 33 4.92 -29.77 -18.41
CA THR A 33 5.04 -30.76 -17.34
C THR A 33 4.37 -32.06 -17.74
N HIS A 34 3.28 -31.97 -18.51
CA HIS A 34 2.54 -33.11 -19.02
C HIS A 34 2.62 -33.22 -20.54
N ARG A 35 2.42 -34.44 -21.05
CA ARG A 35 2.26 -34.70 -22.49
C ARG A 35 0.88 -34.29 -23.03
N HIS A 36 -0.08 -34.07 -22.14
CA HIS A 36 -1.42 -33.61 -22.48
C HIS A 36 -1.49 -32.08 -22.42
N ARG A 37 -1.99 -31.47 -23.51
CA ARG A 37 -2.11 -30.02 -23.64
C ARG A 37 -3.03 -29.39 -22.59
N ASP A 38 -4.12 -30.09 -22.25
CA ASP A 38 -5.14 -29.54 -21.35
C ASP A 38 -4.59 -29.46 -19.92
N ALA A 39 -3.87 -30.49 -19.45
CA ALA A 39 -3.18 -30.47 -18.16
C ALA A 39 -2.14 -29.35 -18.06
N ASN A 40 -1.40 -29.05 -19.14
CA ASN A 40 -0.47 -27.93 -19.18
C ASN A 40 -1.19 -26.56 -19.17
N THR A 41 -2.42 -26.50 -19.67
CA THR A 41 -3.23 -25.27 -19.68
C THR A 41 -3.75 -24.96 -18.29
N ASP A 42 -4.23 -25.99 -17.58
CA ASP A 42 -4.68 -25.86 -16.19
C ASP A 42 -3.54 -25.40 -15.28
N GLU A 43 -2.35 -26.00 -15.42
CA GLU A 43 -1.18 -25.59 -14.62
C GLU A 43 -0.74 -24.15 -14.91
N ASN A 44 -0.84 -23.69 -16.17
CA ASN A 44 -0.58 -22.29 -16.50
C ASN A 44 -1.61 -21.35 -15.86
N LEU A 45 -2.89 -21.74 -15.79
CA LEU A 45 -3.93 -20.98 -15.12
C LEU A 45 -3.69 -20.91 -13.61
N GLU A 46 -3.30 -22.02 -12.98
CA GLU A 46 -2.95 -22.04 -11.56
C GLU A 46 -1.79 -21.07 -11.25
N LYS A 47 -0.71 -21.12 -12.04
CA LYS A 47 0.44 -20.21 -11.91
C LYS A 47 0.03 -18.74 -12.08
N LEU A 48 -0.86 -18.44 -13.03
CA LEU A 48 -1.39 -17.10 -13.23
C LEU A 48 -2.19 -16.63 -12.00
N VAL A 49 -3.09 -17.48 -11.50
CA VAL A 49 -3.96 -17.13 -10.36
C VAL A 49 -3.13 -16.91 -9.10
N GLU A 50 -2.15 -17.76 -8.83
CA GLU A 50 -1.24 -17.63 -7.68
C GLU A 50 -0.46 -16.30 -7.74
N GLU A 51 0.09 -15.99 -8.92
CA GLU A 51 0.87 -14.78 -9.13
C GLU A 51 0.02 -13.51 -8.98
N VAL A 52 -1.21 -13.51 -9.52
CA VAL A 52 -2.16 -12.40 -9.36
C VAL A 52 -2.57 -12.24 -7.89
N GLN A 53 -2.82 -13.33 -7.18
CA GLN A 53 -3.13 -13.28 -5.74
C GLN A 53 -1.97 -12.73 -4.92
N ARG A 54 -0.73 -13.11 -5.24
CA ARG A 54 0.47 -12.57 -4.59
C ARG A 54 0.58 -11.06 -4.80
N ILE A 55 0.51 -10.62 -6.06
CA ILE A 55 0.56 -9.19 -6.42
C ILE A 55 -0.56 -8.42 -5.72
N TYR A 56 -1.76 -8.99 -5.64
CA TYR A 56 -2.88 -8.36 -4.96
C TYR A 56 -2.61 -8.19 -3.46
N ARG A 57 -2.11 -9.23 -2.77
CA ARG A 57 -1.79 -9.16 -1.34
C ARG A 57 -0.67 -8.16 -1.02
N GLU A 58 0.31 -8.02 -1.91
CA GLU A 58 1.43 -7.08 -1.74
C GLU A 58 1.03 -5.64 -2.07
N SER A 59 0.27 -5.43 -3.16
CA SER A 59 -0.09 -4.10 -3.65
C SER A 59 -1.30 -3.50 -2.95
N VAL A 60 -2.22 -4.32 -2.45
CA VAL A 60 -3.37 -3.86 -1.69
C VAL A 60 -3.02 -3.95 -0.21
N PRO A 61 -2.74 -2.81 0.45
CA PRO A 61 -2.63 -2.80 1.90
C PRO A 61 -3.97 -3.30 2.47
N GLY A 62 -3.94 -4.49 3.09
CA GLY A 62 -5.11 -5.11 3.69
C GLY A 62 -5.76 -4.21 4.75
N GLU A 63 -6.96 -4.57 5.17
CA GLU A 63 -7.73 -3.83 6.17
C GLU A 63 -6.85 -3.44 7.37
N THR A 64 -6.90 -2.16 7.74
CA THR A 64 -6.06 -1.58 8.79
C THR A 64 -6.12 -2.44 10.04
N THR A 65 -5.03 -3.15 10.35
CA THR A 65 -4.93 -4.01 11.53
C THR A 65 -5.30 -3.19 12.79
N PRO A 66 -6.04 -3.74 13.76
CA PRO A 66 -6.44 -3.00 14.97
C PRO A 66 -5.26 -2.37 15.71
N GLY A 67 -4.06 -2.98 15.66
CA GLY A 67 -2.83 -2.39 16.22
C GLY A 67 -2.41 -1.07 15.56
N LYS A 68 -2.59 -0.92 14.24
CA LYS A 68 -2.30 0.34 13.53
C LYS A 68 -3.29 1.42 13.91
N ARG A 69 -4.57 1.07 14.08
CA ARG A 69 -5.61 2.01 14.55
C ARG A 69 -5.26 2.59 15.93
N LYS A 70 -4.93 1.74 16.89
CA LYS A 70 -4.55 2.17 18.25
C LYS A 70 -3.34 3.10 18.23
N LYS A 71 -2.33 2.80 17.40
CA LYS A 71 -1.15 3.67 17.23
C LYS A 71 -1.54 5.04 16.67
N HIS A 72 -2.40 5.10 15.66
CA HIS A 72 -2.88 6.38 15.12
C HIS A 72 -3.69 7.18 16.14
N GLU A 73 -4.53 6.52 16.95
CA GLU A 73 -5.27 7.17 18.05
C GLU A 73 -4.34 7.71 19.14
N GLU A 74 -3.25 7.00 19.45
CA GLU A 74 -2.23 7.48 20.40
C GLU A 74 -1.46 8.69 19.86
N VAL A 75 -1.11 8.68 18.57
CA VAL A 75 -0.45 9.81 17.90
C VAL A 75 -1.37 11.04 17.83
N ALA A 76 -2.65 10.85 17.52
CA ALA A 76 -3.62 11.95 17.52
C ALA A 76 -3.76 12.56 18.93
N ARG A 77 -3.89 11.71 19.96
CA ARG A 77 -3.97 12.16 21.36
C ARG A 77 -2.70 12.86 21.83
N SER A 78 -1.51 12.41 21.41
CA SER A 78 -0.25 13.06 21.78
C SER A 78 -0.11 14.43 21.11
N PHE A 79 -0.50 14.55 19.85
CA PHE A 79 -0.54 15.81 19.11
C PHE A 79 -1.49 16.83 19.76
N ASP A 80 -2.72 16.42 20.10
CA ASP A 80 -3.69 17.29 20.76
C ASP A 80 -3.20 17.79 22.13
N ARG A 81 -2.58 16.91 22.92
CA ARG A 81 -1.99 17.28 24.22
C ARG A 81 -0.83 18.25 24.05
N ALA A 82 0.05 18.03 23.08
CA ALA A 82 1.15 18.95 22.77
C ALA A 82 0.62 20.33 22.39
N ARG A 83 -0.35 20.39 21.48
CA ARG A 83 -1.02 21.63 21.06
C ARG A 83 -1.65 22.37 22.23
N LEU A 84 -2.36 21.67 23.13
CA LEU A 84 -2.98 22.29 24.31
C LEU A 84 -1.95 22.86 25.28
N ARG A 85 -0.84 22.14 25.51
CA ARG A 85 0.28 22.62 26.34
C ARG A 85 0.91 23.88 25.76
N GLU A 86 1.19 23.88 24.47
CA GLU A 86 1.76 25.02 23.76
C GLU A 86 0.83 26.24 23.82
N LYS A 87 -0.48 26.03 23.55
CA LYS A 87 -1.50 27.08 23.72
C LYS A 87 -1.49 27.67 25.13
N LYS A 88 -1.41 26.83 26.17
CA LYS A 88 -1.36 27.27 27.58
C LYS A 88 -0.07 28.04 27.90
N GLN A 89 1.08 27.57 27.42
CA GLN A 89 2.37 28.24 27.58
C GLN A 89 2.34 29.63 26.94
N HIS A 90 1.86 29.75 25.70
CA HIS A 90 1.72 31.04 25.03
C HIS A 90 0.73 31.97 25.73
N SER A 91 -0.40 31.46 26.23
CA SER A 91 -1.36 32.26 27.00
C SER A 91 -0.73 32.80 28.28
N SER A 92 -0.03 31.95 29.04
CA SER A 92 0.63 32.33 30.29
C SER A 92 1.72 33.39 30.05
N LYS A 93 2.52 33.21 28.99
CA LYS A 93 3.54 34.19 28.56
C LYS A 93 2.94 35.54 28.15
N LYS A 94 1.74 35.55 27.58
CA LYS A 94 1.02 36.80 27.23
C LYS A 94 0.46 37.48 28.49
N GLN A 95 -0.07 36.70 29.43
CA GLN A 95 -0.61 37.22 30.69
C GLN A 95 0.49 37.83 31.57
N SER A 96 1.65 37.19 31.70
CA SER A 96 2.76 37.71 32.52
C SER A 96 3.27 39.07 32.05
N ARG A 97 3.20 39.36 30.74
CA ARG A 97 3.57 40.68 30.19
C ARG A 97 2.64 41.79 30.65
N ARG A 98 1.36 41.49 30.84
CA ARG A 98 0.35 42.47 31.30
C ARG A 98 0.42 42.78 32.79
N ALA A 99 1.15 41.99 33.56
CA ALA A 99 1.29 42.17 35.01
C ALA A 99 2.51 43.02 35.39
N ILE A 100 3.31 43.45 34.41
CA ILE A 100 4.52 44.27 34.59
C ILE A 100 4.25 45.75 34.19
N GLU A 101 3.09 46.03 33.60
CA GLU A 101 2.50 47.38 33.49
C GLU A 101 1.59 47.65 34.68
#